data_AF-A0A1X7TN82-F1
#
_entry.id   AF-A0A1X7TN82-F1
#
_cell.length_a   1.000
_cell.length_b   1.000
_cell.length_c   1.000
_cell.angle_alpha   90.00
_cell.angle_beta   90.00
_cell.angle_gamma   90.00
#
_symmetry.space_group_name_H-M   'P 1'
#
loop_
_entity.id
_entity.type
_entity.pdbx_description
1 polymer ?
#
loop_
_entity_poly.entity_id
_entity_poly.type
_entity_poly.pdbx_seq_one_letter_code
_entity_poly.pdbx_strand_id
1 'polypeptide(L)'
;MPTSSTTFEQYHEAKLKVASFNDEILSLSSALEQAQQMLVLLLLTNPDPNRVQHVSQLITTNSQKIAALKNSISQQEKVMKKGFDK
;
A
#
# COMPACT_ATOMS: atom_id res chain seq x y z
N MET A 1 -29.14 18.46 -12.29
CA MET A 1 -28.47 17.36 -13.03
C MET A 1 -26.99 17.40 -12.67
N PRO A 2 -26.31 16.31 -12.29
CA PRO A 2 -24.87 16.33 -12.11
C PRO A 2 -24.23 16.38 -13.50
N THR A 3 -23.55 17.48 -13.76
CA THR A 3 -22.82 17.78 -15.00
C THR A 3 -21.68 16.79 -15.19
N SER A 4 -21.54 16.26 -16.40
CA SER A 4 -20.49 15.32 -16.85
C SER A 4 -19.06 15.71 -16.42
N SER A 5 -18.78 17.01 -16.25
CA SER A 5 -17.48 17.53 -15.78
C SER A 5 -17.07 17.02 -14.39
N THR A 6 -18.00 16.94 -13.43
CA THR A 6 -17.69 16.47 -12.07
C THR A 6 -17.35 14.98 -12.01
N THR A 7 -17.90 14.17 -12.92
CA THR A 7 -17.63 12.72 -12.97
C THR A 7 -16.26 12.43 -13.57
N PHE A 8 -15.86 13.20 -14.58
CA PHE A 8 -14.56 13.07 -15.23
C PHE A 8 -13.41 13.51 -14.32
N GLU A 9 -13.58 14.62 -13.59
CA GLU A 9 -12.59 15.08 -12.59
C GLU A 9 -12.41 14.06 -11.47
N GLN A 10 -13.51 13.53 -10.91
CA GLN A 10 -13.46 12.48 -9.88
C GLN A 10 -12.78 11.20 -10.38
N TYR A 11 -13.04 10.81 -11.63
CA TYR A 11 -12.36 9.68 -12.26
C TYR A 11 -10.85 9.93 -12.41
N HIS A 12 -10.46 11.11 -12.90
CA HIS A 12 -9.06 11.45 -13.11
C HIS A 12 -8.29 11.50 -11.78
N GLU A 13 -8.87 12.14 -10.75
CA GLU A 13 -8.30 12.15 -9.41
C GLU A 13 -8.18 10.74 -8.81
N ALA A 14 -9.20 9.89 -8.96
CA ALA A 14 -9.17 8.52 -8.47
C ALA A 14 -8.04 7.72 -9.16
N LYS A 15 -7.85 7.91 -10.48
CA LYS A 15 -6.77 7.27 -11.23
C LYS A 15 -5.39 7.71 -10.76
N LEU A 16 -5.19 9.01 -10.50
CA LEU A 16 -3.93 9.54 -9.95
C LEU A 16 -3.65 8.99 -8.55
N LYS A 17 -4.67 8.91 -7.69
CA LYS A 17 -4.56 8.32 -6.34
C LYS A 17 -4.18 6.84 -6.40
N VAL A 18 -4.79 6.06 -7.29
CA VAL A 18 -4.43 4.64 -7.49
C VAL A 18 -2.98 4.49 -7.94
N ALA A 19 -2.50 5.31 -8.87
CA ALA A 19 -1.10 5.28 -9.29
C ALA A 19 -0.17 5.58 -8.10
N SER A 20 -0.44 6.64 -7.34
CA SER A 20 0.34 7.00 -6.14
C SER A 20 0.33 5.89 -5.09
N PHE A 21 -0.81 5.23 -4.84
CA PHE A 21 -0.89 4.13 -3.89
C PHE A 21 -0.12 2.90 -4.37
N ASN A 22 -0.08 2.63 -5.68
CA ASN A 22 0.72 1.54 -6.24
C ASN A 22 2.22 1.80 -6.09
N ASP A 23 2.68 3.03 -6.33
CA ASP A 23 4.07 3.42 -6.13
C ASP A 23 4.48 3.28 -4.66
N GLU A 24 3.60 3.68 -3.73
CA GLU A 24 3.83 3.51 -2.29
C GLU A 24 3.85 2.03 -1.87
N ILE A 25 2.95 1.20 -2.41
CA ILE A 25 2.96 -0.26 -2.19
C ILE A 25 4.27 -0.87 -2.69
N LEU A 26 4.79 -0.46 -3.84
CA LEU A 26 6.08 -0.96 -4.36
C LEU A 26 7.23 -0.62 -3.42
N SER A 27 7.30 0.62 -2.95
CA SER A 27 8.30 1.06 -1.98
C SER A 27 8.22 0.27 -0.67
N LEU A 28 7.01 0.13 -0.10
CA LEU A 28 6.78 -0.61 1.14
C LEU A 28 7.07 -2.10 0.98
N SER A 29 6.77 -2.68 -0.18
CA SER A 29 7.04 -4.10 -0.47
C SER A 29 8.54 -4.37 -0.52
N SER A 30 9.31 -3.48 -1.15
CA SER A 30 10.77 -3.59 -1.14
C SER A 30 11.35 -3.46 0.27
N ALA A 31 10.87 -2.50 1.07
CA ALA A 31 11.29 -2.36 2.46
C ALA A 31 10.91 -3.57 3.33
N LEU A 32 9.76 -4.19 3.07
CA LEU A 32 9.31 -5.39 3.75
C LEU A 32 10.19 -6.60 3.42
N GLU A 33 10.55 -6.78 2.15
CA GLU A 33 11.45 -7.85 1.72
C GLU A 33 12.84 -7.70 2.39
N GLN A 34 13.39 -6.49 2.40
CA GLN A 34 14.66 -6.20 3.09
C GLN A 34 14.56 -6.49 4.60
N ALA A 35 13.46 -6.10 5.24
CA ALA A 35 13.25 -6.36 6.66
C ALA A 35 13.15 -7.87 6.96
N GLN A 36 12.50 -8.64 6.09
CA GLN A 36 12.42 -10.11 6.21
C GLN A 36 13.81 -10.75 6.06
N GLN A 37 14.60 -10.34 5.07
CA GLN A 37 15.97 -10.82 4.90
C GLN A 37 16.84 -10.50 6.12
N MET A 38 16.72 -9.28 6.66
CA MET A 38 17.44 -8.87 7.87
C MET A 38 17.02 -9.66 9.10
N LEU A 39 15.73 -9.98 9.24
CA LEU A 39 15.23 -10.83 10.33
C LEU A 39 15.82 -12.23 10.25
N VAL A 40 15.85 -12.84 9.05
CA VAL A 40 16.46 -14.15 8.84
C VAL A 40 17.95 -14.12 9.22
N LEU A 41 18.69 -13.11 8.76
CA LEU A 41 20.10 -12.98 9.10
C LEU A 41 20.34 -12.80 10.61
N LEU A 42 19.52 -12.00 11.29
CA LEU A 42 19.59 -11.82 12.75
C LEU A 42 19.38 -13.14 13.48
N LEU A 43 18.36 -13.90 13.08
CA LEU A 43 18.04 -15.19 13.70
C LEU A 43 19.15 -16.24 13.48
N LEU A 44 19.84 -16.20 12.34
CA LEU A 44 20.91 -17.15 12.01
C LEU A 44 22.28 -16.80 12.60
N THR A 45 22.55 -15.51 12.85
CA THR A 45 23.90 -15.06 13.25
C THR A 45 23.99 -14.73 14.74
N ASN A 46 23.17 -13.80 15.21
CA ASN A 46 23.12 -13.39 16.60
C ASN A 46 21.74 -12.81 16.92
N PRO A 47 20.82 -13.64 17.45
CA PRO A 47 19.45 -13.24 17.71
C PRO A 47 19.38 -12.35 18.95
N ASP A 48 19.69 -11.07 18.78
CA ASP A 48 19.40 -10.07 19.79
C ASP A 48 17.86 -9.87 19.89
N PRO A 49 17.23 -10.16 21.05
CA PRO A 49 15.77 -10.14 21.17
C PRO A 49 15.15 -8.78 20.85
N ASN A 50 15.82 -7.67 21.21
CA ASN A 50 15.31 -6.32 20.96
C ASN A 50 15.33 -5.99 19.47
N ARG A 51 16.41 -6.34 18.76
CA ARG A 51 16.52 -6.16 17.31
C ARG A 51 15.54 -7.05 16.56
N VAL A 52 15.39 -8.31 16.96
CA VAL A 52 14.38 -9.22 16.40
C VAL A 52 12.98 -8.63 16.55
N GLN A 53 12.62 -8.18 17.76
CA GLN A 53 11.32 -7.56 18.02
C GLN A 53 11.09 -6.30 17.18
N HIS A 54 12.08 -5.42 17.09
CA HIS A 54 11.99 -4.20 16.28
C HIS A 54 11.76 -4.50 14.79
N VAL A 55 12.53 -5.45 14.23
CA VAL A 55 12.38 -5.83 12.82
C VAL A 55 11.02 -6.52 12.57
N SER A 56 10.57 -7.38 13.48
CA SER A 56 9.23 -7.98 13.40
C SER A 56 8.09 -6.95 13.47
N GLN A 57 8.23 -5.91 14.30
CA GLN A 57 7.27 -4.80 14.35
C GLN A 57 7.25 -4.00 13.05
N LEU A 58 8.41 -3.76 12.44
CA LEU A 58 8.53 -3.07 11.16
C LEU A 58 7.86 -3.87 10.03
N ILE A 59 8.09 -5.19 9.97
CA ILE A 59 7.41 -6.09 9.02
C ILE A 59 5.89 -6.04 9.20
N THR A 60 5.42 -6.11 10.44
CA THR A 60 3.98 -6.07 10.76
C THR A 60 3.35 -4.75 10.34
N THR A 61 4.01 -3.63 10.68
CA THR A 61 3.53 -2.28 10.35
C THR A 61 3.46 -2.07 8.83
N ASN A 62 4.52 -2.45 8.10
CA ASN A 62 4.54 -2.31 6.65
C ASN A 62 3.50 -3.21 5.98
N SER A 63 3.28 -4.42 6.48
CA SER A 63 2.22 -5.32 6.02
C SER A 63 0.83 -4.70 6.18
N GLN A 64 0.55 -4.11 7.34
CA GLN A 64 -0.72 -3.44 7.62
C GLN A 64 -0.93 -2.22 6.72
N LYS A 65 0.11 -1.41 6.49
CA LYS A 65 0.04 -0.28 5.56
C LYS A 65 -0.25 -0.72 4.13
N ILE A 66 0.44 -1.76 3.63
CA ILE A 66 0.17 -2.32 2.29
C ILE A 66 -1.28 -2.79 2.19
N ALA A 67 -1.80 -3.49 3.22
CA ALA A 67 -3.19 -3.93 3.23
C ALA A 67 -4.18 -2.75 3.21
N ALA A 68 -3.91 -1.69 3.98
CA ALA A 68 -4.72 -0.48 3.96
C ALA A 68 -4.72 0.22 2.59
N LEU A 69 -3.54 0.37 1.97
CA LEU A 69 -3.42 0.94 0.62
C LEU A 69 -4.16 0.12 -0.43
N LYS A 70 -4.08 -1.23 -0.37
CA LYS A 70 -4.85 -2.12 -1.26
C LYS A 70 -6.35 -1.95 -1.09
N ASN A 71 -6.84 -1.79 0.15
CA ASN A 71 -8.24 -1.49 0.41
C ASN A 71 -8.65 -0.13 -0.17
N SER A 72 -7.79 0.90 -0.02
CA SER A 72 -8.01 2.22 -0.61
C SER A 72 -8.05 2.17 -2.13
N ILE A 73 -7.16 1.41 -2.79
CA ILE A 73 -7.20 1.18 -4.24
C ILE A 73 -8.53 0.56 -4.65
N SER A 74 -8.97 -0.51 -3.98
CA SER A 74 -10.26 -1.16 -4.29
C SER A 74 -11.45 -0.19 -4.17
N GLN A 75 -11.42 0.74 -3.22
CA GLN A 75 -12.43 1.79 -3.10
C GLN A 75 -12.37 2.79 -4.26
N GLN A 76 -11.18 3.25 -4.65
CA GLN A 76 -11.01 4.17 -5.78
C GLN A 76 -11.39 3.52 -7.11
N GLU A 77 -11.09 2.24 -7.32
CA GLU A 77 -11.52 1.49 -8.50
C GLU A 77 -13.05 1.40 -8.61
N LYS A 78 -13.77 1.31 -7.48
CA LYS A 78 -15.25 1.37 -7.48
C LYS A 78 -15.77 2.74 -7.91
N VAL A 79 -15.10 3.82 -7.49
CA VAL A 79 -15.43 5.19 -7.94
C VAL A 79 -15.18 5.33 -9.43
N MET A 80 -14.05 4.79 -9.92
CA MET A 80 -13.71 4.81 -11.33
C MET A 80 -14.73 4.06 -12.20
N LYS A 81 -15.20 2.88 -11.77
CA LYS A 81 -16.24 2.12 -12.49
C LYS A 81 -17.57 2.86 -12.59
N LYS A 82 -18.02 3.46 -11.48
CA LYS A 82 -19.25 4.28 -11.44
C LYS A 82 -19.17 5.53 -12.31
N GLY A 83 -17.97 6.06 -12.56
CA GLY A 83 -17.76 7.20 -13.43
C GLY A 83 -18.00 6.93 -14.92
N PHE A 84 -17.99 5.66 -15.33
CA PHE A 84 -18.23 5.21 -16.72
C PHE A 84 -19.61 4.57 -16.94
N ASP A 85 -20.33 4.20 -15.87
CA ASP A 85 -21.72 3.73 -15.96
C ASP A 85 -22.69 4.94 -16.14
N LYS A 86 -22.64 5.61 -17.28
CA LYS A 86 -23.68 6.53 -17.78
C LYS A 86 -23.77 6.57 -19.29
#